data_AF-C0E2C8-F1
#
_entry.id   AF-C0E2C8-F1
#
_cell.length_a   1.000
_cell.length_b   1.000
_cell.length_c   1.000
_cell.angle_alpha   90.00
_cell.angle_beta   90.00
_cell.angle_gamma   90.00
#
_symmetry.space_group_name_H-M   'P 1'
#
loop_
_entity.id
_entity.type
_entity.pdbx_description
1 polymer ?
#
loop_
_entity_poly.entity_id
_entity_poly.type
_entity_poly.pdbx_seq_one_letter_code
_entity_poly.pdbx_strand_id
1 'polypeptide(L)'
;MTAEAARPVQTNGTVNQGSKTGSSSPNNRGAGTTGGASTSTAPWKPEAGTEDTSQQIQRLLDAINKPRIAKHLQPVTLDTALSAKQQARADEFLKSGGRVFDDSGSVVIVSGPDPVESYQKTLKEQDYFRQLAERPDVTKVGIGLAGNEDGSWWGGFVHFQSEGEALSTNEQRMTKLVEKLNAARAARGAGALQLAPAFNPEEQQWAQHMKDQNKAYYQGYFRAVGRNRDPLAVVDSWDTPGFREILTGKKYTHVAIGLVQSGNEWFVSARPLTSGQIASDQQRIDTIVRQINAERAKKNLAALTLDAKLSASMQSNAEKFSRSQRVSFPLPRRVVLDLTADPTESVSTWLGDKDSHDVIMNPKATKVGLALAQNNGLFGVAGIIN
;
A
#
# COMPACT_ATOMS: atom_id res chain seq x y z
N MET A 1 13.99 -26.97 20.67
CA MET A 1 12.93 -27.95 20.35
C MET A 1 11.87 -27.83 21.42
N THR A 2 10.67 -27.46 21.05
CA THR A 2 9.47 -27.49 21.90
C THR A 2 8.28 -27.62 20.96
N ALA A 3 7.50 -28.67 21.19
CA ALA A 3 6.41 -29.15 20.34
C ALA A 3 5.12 -28.37 20.58
N GLU A 4 4.31 -28.20 19.52
CA GLU A 4 2.93 -27.74 19.63
C GLU A 4 1.98 -28.83 19.15
N ALA A 5 1.04 -29.17 20.03
CA ALA A 5 0.13 -30.29 19.93
C ALA A 5 -1.13 -29.90 19.14
N ALA A 6 -1.47 -30.72 18.15
CA ALA A 6 -2.76 -30.69 17.46
C ALA A 6 -3.93 -30.95 18.43
N ARG A 7 -5.06 -30.27 18.21
CA ARG A 7 -6.35 -30.57 18.84
C ARG A 7 -7.47 -30.76 17.81
N PRO A 8 -8.51 -31.54 18.15
CA PRO A 8 -9.12 -32.48 17.24
C PRO A 8 -10.45 -32.00 16.63
N VAL A 9 -10.77 -32.61 15.49
CA VAL A 9 -12.07 -32.61 14.82
C VAL A 9 -13.07 -33.40 15.66
N GLN A 10 -14.19 -32.78 16.02
CA GLN A 10 -15.37 -33.51 16.51
C GLN A 10 -16.43 -33.55 15.41
N THR A 11 -16.65 -34.76 14.92
CA THR A 11 -17.85 -35.20 14.23
C THR A 11 -18.96 -35.43 15.25
N ASN A 12 -20.19 -35.01 14.92
CA ASN A 12 -21.41 -35.62 15.45
C ASN A 12 -22.47 -35.54 14.37
N GLY A 13 -22.73 -36.67 13.72
CA GLY A 13 -23.93 -36.87 12.92
C GLY A 13 -25.06 -37.40 13.79
N THR A 14 -26.31 -37.23 13.36
CA THR A 14 -27.31 -38.28 13.57
C THR A 14 -28.38 -38.21 12.48
N VAL A 15 -28.40 -39.27 11.69
CA VAL A 15 -29.45 -39.68 10.76
C VAL A 15 -30.62 -40.20 11.59
N ASN A 16 -31.87 -39.86 11.22
CA ASN A 16 -33.03 -40.60 11.70
C ASN A 16 -33.90 -41.01 10.50
N GLN A 17 -33.69 -42.26 10.06
CA GLN A 17 -34.68 -43.00 9.29
C GLN A 17 -35.62 -43.69 10.28
N GLY A 18 -36.92 -43.58 10.04
CA GLY A 18 -37.95 -44.31 10.77
C GLY A 18 -39.09 -44.66 9.82
N SER A 19 -38.96 -45.81 9.15
CA SER A 19 -40.04 -46.45 8.42
C SER A 19 -40.96 -47.20 9.41
N LYS A 20 -42.29 -47.06 9.28
CA LYS A 20 -43.25 -48.16 9.51
C LYS A 20 -44.59 -47.91 8.82
N THR A 21 -45.12 -49.01 8.34
CA THR A 21 -46.21 -49.30 7.40
C THR A 21 -47.64 -49.19 7.96
N GLY A 22 -48.62 -48.98 7.07
CA GLY A 22 -49.85 -49.81 7.06
C GLY A 22 -51.22 -49.14 6.83
N SER A 23 -51.84 -49.48 5.68
CA SER A 23 -53.30 -49.64 5.41
C SER A 23 -54.22 -48.40 5.35
N SER A 24 -55.30 -48.30 4.55
CA SER A 24 -55.78 -49.05 3.38
C SER A 24 -57.02 -48.34 2.78
N SER A 25 -57.10 -48.31 1.44
CA SER A 25 -58.31 -48.40 0.57
C SER A 25 -59.24 -47.19 0.27
N PRO A 26 -59.92 -47.21 -0.90
CA PRO A 26 -60.18 -46.02 -1.75
C PRO A 26 -61.66 -45.81 -2.15
N ASN A 27 -62.00 -44.66 -2.76
CA ASN A 27 -63.08 -44.39 -3.75
C ASN A 27 -63.40 -42.87 -3.78
N ASN A 28 -63.92 -42.21 -4.82
CA ASN A 28 -64.26 -42.50 -6.21
C ASN A 28 -64.46 -41.13 -6.94
N ARG A 29 -64.30 -41.15 -8.27
CA ARG A 29 -64.83 -40.30 -9.36
C ARG A 29 -65.49 -38.93 -9.06
N GLY A 30 -65.13 -37.96 -9.91
CA GLY A 30 -65.99 -36.84 -10.32
C GLY A 30 -65.37 -36.00 -11.43
N ALA A 31 -65.73 -36.29 -12.69
CA ALA A 31 -65.43 -35.46 -13.85
C ALA A 31 -66.40 -34.27 -13.92
N GLY A 32 -65.93 -33.13 -14.42
CA GLY A 32 -66.79 -31.96 -14.68
C GLY A 32 -66.03 -30.82 -15.35
N THR A 33 -66.11 -30.75 -16.67
CA THR A 33 -65.71 -29.61 -17.51
C THR A 33 -66.79 -28.52 -17.48
N THR A 34 -66.39 -27.26 -17.31
CA THR A 34 -67.13 -26.09 -17.83
C THR A 34 -66.15 -24.94 -18.09
N GLY A 35 -66.11 -24.47 -19.33
CA GLY A 35 -65.47 -23.21 -19.72
C GLY A 35 -66.38 -22.01 -19.47
N GLY A 36 -65.80 -20.81 -19.53
CA GLY A 36 -66.55 -19.56 -19.53
C GLY A 36 -65.76 -18.39 -18.95
N ALA A 37 -65.37 -17.48 -19.83
CA ALA A 37 -64.50 -16.33 -19.61
C ALA A 37 -64.89 -15.41 -18.43
N SER A 38 -63.86 -14.88 -17.76
CA SER A 38 -63.92 -13.60 -17.05
C SER A 38 -62.58 -12.90 -17.18
N THR A 39 -62.61 -11.76 -17.84
CA THR A 39 -61.51 -10.82 -18.06
C THR A 39 -60.99 -10.28 -16.73
N SER A 40 -59.73 -10.56 -16.41
CA SER A 40 -58.97 -9.80 -15.41
C SER A 40 -57.57 -9.59 -15.95
N THR A 41 -57.24 -8.34 -16.24
CA THR A 41 -55.91 -7.85 -16.59
C THR A 41 -54.95 -8.17 -15.45
N ALA A 42 -54.15 -9.23 -15.62
CA ALA A 42 -53.02 -9.53 -14.75
C ALA A 42 -51.80 -8.67 -15.14
N PRO A 43 -50.93 -8.29 -14.19
CA PRO A 43 -49.76 -7.46 -14.46
C PRO A 43 -48.82 -8.17 -15.43
N TRP A 44 -48.23 -7.41 -16.35
CA TRP A 44 -47.24 -7.91 -17.30
C TRP A 44 -46.15 -8.71 -16.57
N LYS A 45 -46.07 -10.00 -16.88
CA LYS A 45 -45.03 -10.92 -16.44
C LYS A 45 -44.18 -11.18 -17.69
N PRO A 46 -42.91 -10.75 -17.76
CA PRO A 46 -42.07 -11.11 -18.89
C PRO A 46 -41.88 -12.63 -18.90
N GLU A 47 -42.14 -13.22 -20.06
CA GLU A 47 -41.91 -14.64 -20.34
C GLU A 47 -40.41 -14.96 -20.19
N ALA A 48 -40.14 -16.11 -19.58
CA ALA A 48 -38.79 -16.58 -19.31
C ALA A 48 -38.06 -16.94 -20.61
N GLY A 49 -36.84 -16.38 -20.74
CA GLY A 49 -35.92 -16.62 -21.85
C GLY A 49 -35.61 -15.32 -22.60
N THR A 50 -34.38 -14.82 -22.46
CA THR A 50 -33.77 -13.63 -23.11
C THR A 50 -33.80 -12.28 -22.35
N GLU A 51 -33.47 -12.25 -21.06
CA GLU A 51 -32.63 -11.13 -20.62
C GLU A 51 -31.20 -11.41 -21.12
N ASP A 52 -30.70 -10.55 -22.01
CA ASP A 52 -29.29 -10.61 -22.45
C ASP A 52 -28.41 -10.51 -21.20
N THR A 53 -27.41 -11.39 -21.05
CA THR A 53 -26.42 -11.34 -19.96
C THR A 53 -25.90 -9.91 -19.74
N SER A 54 -25.79 -9.13 -20.81
CA SER A 54 -25.43 -7.70 -20.78
C SER A 54 -26.41 -6.84 -19.96
N GLN A 55 -27.71 -7.07 -20.07
CA GLN A 55 -28.74 -6.39 -19.28
C GLN A 55 -28.66 -6.78 -17.80
N GLN A 56 -28.41 -8.05 -17.50
CA GLN A 56 -28.21 -8.52 -16.13
C GLN A 56 -26.95 -7.92 -15.48
N ILE A 57 -25.86 -7.83 -16.23
CA ILE A 57 -24.63 -7.15 -15.80
C ILE A 57 -24.92 -5.68 -15.51
N GLN A 58 -25.68 -4.98 -16.36
CA GLN A 58 -26.05 -3.58 -16.14
C GLN A 58 -26.95 -3.41 -14.90
N ARG A 59 -27.97 -4.26 -14.73
CA ARG A 59 -28.84 -4.27 -13.54
C ARG A 59 -28.01 -4.43 -12.26
N LEU A 60 -27.01 -5.31 -12.29
CA LEU A 60 -26.11 -5.54 -11.15
C LEU A 60 -25.17 -4.36 -10.91
N LEU A 61 -24.62 -3.75 -11.96
CA LEU A 61 -23.83 -2.51 -11.86
C LEU A 61 -24.64 -1.36 -11.24
N ASP A 62 -25.90 -1.20 -11.65
CA ASP A 62 -26.79 -0.19 -11.08
C ASP A 62 -27.09 -0.47 -9.59
N ALA A 63 -27.30 -1.73 -9.24
CA ALA A 63 -27.50 -2.16 -7.86
C ALA A 63 -26.25 -1.93 -6.97
N ILE A 64 -25.05 -2.05 -7.55
CA ILE A 64 -23.78 -1.73 -6.88
C ILE A 64 -23.63 -0.21 -6.70
N ASN A 65 -23.95 0.58 -7.73
CA ASN A 65 -23.72 2.03 -7.72
C ASN A 65 -24.75 2.82 -6.92
N LYS A 66 -26.00 2.36 -6.86
CA LYS A 66 -27.08 3.02 -6.09
C LYS A 66 -26.71 3.32 -4.63
N PRO A 67 -26.24 2.36 -3.80
CA PRO A 67 -25.83 2.66 -2.43
C PRO A 67 -24.55 3.52 -2.36
N ARG A 68 -23.63 3.40 -3.32
CA ARG A 68 -22.41 4.23 -3.37
C ARG A 68 -22.75 5.70 -3.56
N ILE A 69 -23.62 6.01 -4.53
CA ILE A 69 -24.10 7.38 -4.78
C ILE A 69 -24.83 7.94 -3.56
N ALA A 70 -25.70 7.14 -2.92
CA ALA A 70 -26.41 7.55 -1.71
C ALA A 70 -25.46 7.86 -0.54
N LYS A 71 -24.24 7.31 -0.55
CA LYS A 71 -23.17 7.56 0.43
C LYS A 71 -22.13 8.58 -0.07
N HIS A 72 -22.42 9.29 -1.15
CA HIS A 72 -21.51 10.26 -1.78
C HIS A 72 -20.16 9.66 -2.22
N LEU A 73 -20.11 8.35 -2.48
CA LEU A 73 -18.97 7.69 -3.09
C LEU A 73 -19.06 7.76 -4.61
N GLN A 74 -17.89 7.78 -5.27
CA GLN A 74 -17.84 7.71 -6.72
C GLN A 74 -18.42 6.38 -7.21
N PRO A 75 -19.27 6.38 -8.25
CA PRO A 75 -19.74 5.14 -8.86
C PRO A 75 -18.57 4.39 -9.47
N VAL A 76 -18.64 3.06 -9.43
CA VAL A 76 -17.69 2.19 -10.13
C VAL A 76 -18.09 2.01 -11.58
N THR A 77 -17.08 1.83 -12.44
CA THR A 77 -17.28 1.49 -13.85
C THR A 77 -16.88 0.05 -14.12
N LEU A 78 -17.53 -0.59 -15.10
CA LEU A 78 -17.11 -1.91 -15.56
C LEU A 78 -15.71 -1.87 -16.16
N ASP A 79 -14.83 -2.75 -15.71
CA ASP A 79 -13.54 -3.01 -16.36
C ASP A 79 -13.71 -4.19 -17.32
N THR A 80 -13.51 -3.95 -18.62
CA THR A 80 -13.74 -4.96 -19.67
C THR A 80 -12.85 -6.18 -19.51
N ALA A 81 -11.56 -5.98 -19.18
CA ALA A 81 -10.60 -7.07 -19.06
C ALA A 81 -10.88 -7.90 -17.79
N LEU A 82 -11.24 -7.25 -16.68
CA LEU A 82 -11.62 -7.93 -15.45
C LEU A 82 -12.96 -8.65 -15.60
N SER A 83 -13.94 -8.03 -16.28
CA SER A 83 -15.24 -8.64 -16.57
C SER A 83 -15.10 -9.88 -17.44
N ALA A 84 -14.24 -9.85 -18.47
CA ALA A 84 -13.94 -11.04 -19.28
C ALA A 84 -13.37 -12.20 -18.44
N LYS A 85 -12.48 -11.91 -17.48
CA LYS A 85 -11.96 -12.92 -16.54
C LYS A 85 -13.06 -13.48 -15.63
N GLN A 86 -13.93 -12.61 -15.11
CA GLN A 86 -15.05 -13.06 -14.26
C GLN A 86 -16.09 -13.84 -15.07
N GLN A 87 -16.30 -13.50 -16.34
CA GLN A 87 -17.21 -14.21 -17.23
C GLN A 87 -16.75 -15.65 -17.46
N ALA A 88 -15.47 -15.85 -17.80
CA ALA A 88 -14.91 -17.18 -17.96
C ALA A 88 -15.06 -18.04 -16.68
N ARG A 89 -14.92 -17.41 -15.51
CA ARG A 89 -15.15 -18.05 -14.21
C ARG A 89 -16.62 -18.38 -13.98
N ALA A 90 -17.55 -17.50 -14.35
CA ALA A 90 -18.99 -17.73 -14.24
C ALA A 90 -19.42 -18.92 -15.12
N ASP A 91 -18.88 -19.02 -16.34
CA ASP A 91 -19.14 -20.14 -17.24
C ASP A 91 -18.63 -21.48 -16.66
N GLU A 92 -17.47 -21.49 -15.99
CA GLU A 92 -16.95 -22.66 -15.27
C GLU A 92 -17.78 -23.00 -14.02
N PHE A 93 -18.26 -21.99 -13.30
CA PHE A 93 -19.10 -22.16 -12.12
C PHE A 93 -20.42 -22.86 -12.45
N LEU A 94 -21.05 -22.52 -13.58
CA LEU A 94 -22.20 -23.28 -14.09
C LEU A 94 -21.85 -24.73 -14.40
N LYS A 95 -20.76 -24.97 -15.13
CA LYS A 95 -20.33 -26.32 -15.53
C LYS A 95 -20.02 -27.23 -14.34
N SER A 96 -19.52 -26.65 -13.24
CA SER A 96 -19.16 -27.38 -12.01
C SER A 96 -20.34 -27.59 -11.04
N GLY A 97 -21.53 -27.08 -11.36
CA GLY A 97 -22.69 -27.15 -10.47
C GLY A 97 -22.51 -26.32 -9.19
N GLY A 98 -21.83 -25.17 -9.29
CA GLY A 98 -21.66 -24.22 -8.18
C GLY A 98 -20.48 -24.51 -7.25
N ARG A 99 -19.50 -25.33 -7.67
CA ARG A 99 -18.33 -25.73 -6.85
C ARG A 99 -17.07 -24.96 -7.26
N VAL A 100 -17.07 -23.64 -7.10
CA VAL A 100 -15.85 -22.83 -7.24
C VAL A 100 -15.65 -22.05 -5.95
N PHE A 101 -14.48 -22.21 -5.34
CA PHE A 101 -14.07 -21.42 -4.18
C PHE A 101 -13.34 -20.16 -4.65
N ASP A 102 -13.60 -19.04 -3.97
CA ASP A 102 -12.80 -17.83 -4.10
C ASP A 102 -12.02 -17.58 -2.81
N ASP A 103 -10.69 -17.59 -2.92
CA ASP A 103 -9.75 -17.26 -1.85
C ASP A 103 -9.26 -15.80 -1.97
N SER A 104 -9.69 -15.06 -3.00
CA SER A 104 -9.25 -13.69 -3.23
C SER A 104 -9.75 -12.73 -2.16
N GLY A 105 -10.98 -12.96 -1.67
CA GLY A 105 -11.69 -12.05 -0.78
C GLY A 105 -12.03 -10.70 -1.44
N SER A 106 -11.84 -10.52 -2.74
CA SER A 106 -12.23 -9.31 -3.47
C SER A 106 -13.42 -9.57 -4.40
N VAL A 107 -14.00 -10.77 -4.33
CA VAL A 107 -15.09 -11.22 -5.20
C VAL A 107 -16.31 -11.58 -4.37
N VAL A 108 -17.46 -11.00 -4.75
CA VAL A 108 -18.77 -11.41 -4.26
C VAL A 108 -19.32 -12.45 -5.23
N ILE A 109 -19.59 -13.66 -4.73
CA ILE A 109 -20.23 -14.72 -5.50
C ILE A 109 -21.73 -14.44 -5.53
N VAL A 110 -22.32 -14.45 -6.73
CA VAL A 110 -23.75 -14.39 -6.95
C VAL A 110 -24.24 -15.74 -7.45
N SER A 111 -25.32 -16.23 -6.86
CA SER A 111 -25.87 -17.55 -7.09
C SER A 111 -27.35 -17.54 -6.73
N GLY A 112 -28.23 -17.77 -7.70
CA GLY A 112 -29.67 -17.76 -7.48
C GLY A 112 -30.49 -17.37 -8.72
N PRO A 113 -31.82 -17.31 -8.57
CA PRO A 113 -32.72 -16.99 -9.69
C PRO A 113 -32.59 -15.55 -10.18
N ASP A 114 -32.23 -14.60 -9.30
CA ASP A 114 -31.94 -13.20 -9.66
C ASP A 114 -30.54 -12.81 -9.15
N PRO A 115 -29.59 -12.42 -10.03
CA PRO A 115 -28.25 -11.99 -9.65
C PRO A 115 -28.22 -10.80 -8.67
N VAL A 116 -29.14 -9.85 -8.82
CA VAL A 116 -29.21 -8.64 -7.98
C VAL A 116 -29.70 -8.98 -6.58
N GLU A 117 -30.75 -9.80 -6.47
CA GLU A 117 -31.23 -10.25 -5.16
C GLU A 117 -30.18 -11.09 -4.43
N SER A 118 -29.50 -11.98 -5.17
CA SER A 118 -28.41 -12.80 -4.64
C SER A 118 -27.26 -11.94 -4.13
N TYR A 119 -26.82 -10.94 -4.91
CA TYR A 119 -25.81 -9.97 -4.49
C TYR A 119 -26.22 -9.22 -3.22
N GLN A 120 -27.43 -8.66 -3.19
CA GLN A 120 -27.93 -7.91 -2.03
C GLN A 120 -28.05 -8.78 -0.78
N LYS A 121 -28.45 -10.04 -0.95
CA LYS A 121 -28.47 -11.02 0.14
C LYS A 121 -27.06 -11.25 0.69
N THR A 122 -26.08 -11.51 -0.18
CA THR A 122 -24.68 -11.71 0.23
C THR A 122 -24.12 -10.50 0.99
N LEU A 123 -24.43 -9.27 0.55
CA LEU A 123 -24.01 -8.06 1.27
C LEU A 123 -24.67 -7.92 2.66
N LYS A 124 -25.92 -8.34 2.81
CA LYS A 124 -26.64 -8.29 4.10
C LYS A 124 -26.12 -9.33 5.09
N GLU A 125 -25.78 -10.51 4.58
CA GLU A 125 -25.34 -11.64 5.40
C GLU A 125 -23.85 -11.56 5.76
N GLN A 126 -23.04 -10.84 4.96
CA GLN A 126 -21.60 -10.74 5.16
C GLN A 126 -21.11 -9.30 5.14
N ASP A 127 -20.86 -8.76 6.33
CA ASP A 127 -20.37 -7.39 6.55
C ASP A 127 -19.10 -7.06 5.78
N TYR A 128 -18.22 -8.06 5.61
CA TYR A 128 -17.00 -7.91 4.85
C TYR A 128 -17.24 -7.48 3.39
N PHE A 129 -18.18 -8.12 2.69
CA PHE A 129 -18.49 -7.76 1.30
C PHE A 129 -19.20 -6.42 1.18
N ARG A 130 -20.02 -6.06 2.19
CA ARG A 130 -20.61 -4.72 2.28
C ARG A 130 -19.53 -3.66 2.40
N GLN A 131 -18.54 -3.86 3.29
CA GLN A 131 -17.40 -2.94 3.43
C GLN A 131 -16.60 -2.85 2.12
N LEU A 132 -16.36 -3.97 1.44
CA LEU A 132 -15.68 -3.99 0.14
C LEU A 132 -16.42 -3.17 -0.93
N ALA A 133 -17.74 -3.36 -1.09
CA ALA A 133 -18.55 -2.63 -2.06
C ALA A 133 -18.63 -1.12 -1.77
N GLU A 134 -18.43 -0.73 -0.51
CA GLU A 134 -18.52 0.65 -0.02
C GLU A 134 -17.14 1.30 0.18
N ARG A 135 -16.06 0.63 -0.21
CA ARG A 135 -14.71 1.20 -0.15
C ARG A 135 -14.58 2.42 -1.08
N PRO A 136 -14.12 3.58 -0.58
CA PRO A 136 -13.93 4.78 -1.39
C PRO A 136 -12.86 4.62 -2.49
N ASP A 137 -11.87 3.76 -2.27
CA ASP A 137 -10.74 3.51 -3.19
C ASP A 137 -11.07 2.54 -4.33
N VAL A 138 -12.22 1.87 -4.27
CA VAL A 138 -12.72 1.02 -5.36
C VAL A 138 -13.27 1.91 -6.46
N THR A 139 -12.68 1.79 -7.65
CA THR A 139 -13.02 2.61 -8.83
C THR A 139 -13.58 1.79 -9.97
N LYS A 140 -13.27 0.49 -10.00
CA LYS A 140 -13.71 -0.42 -11.05
C LYS A 140 -14.33 -1.68 -10.49
N VAL A 141 -15.16 -2.31 -11.31
CA VAL A 141 -15.73 -3.63 -11.03
C VAL A 141 -15.63 -4.52 -12.26
N GLY A 142 -15.29 -5.79 -12.07
CA GLY A 142 -15.44 -6.82 -13.09
C GLY A 142 -16.63 -7.68 -12.76
N ILE A 143 -17.55 -7.84 -13.69
CA ILE A 143 -18.75 -8.65 -13.50
C ILE A 143 -18.76 -9.75 -14.55
N GLY A 144 -18.95 -10.99 -14.11
CA GLY A 144 -19.25 -12.13 -14.97
C GLY A 144 -20.49 -12.85 -14.47
N LEU A 145 -21.44 -13.11 -15.37
CA LEU A 145 -22.71 -13.75 -15.06
C LEU A 145 -22.99 -14.82 -16.11
N ALA A 146 -23.40 -15.99 -15.66
CA ALA A 146 -23.80 -17.06 -16.54
C ALA A 146 -25.10 -17.69 -16.02
N GLY A 147 -26.10 -17.76 -16.90
CA GLY A 147 -27.39 -18.39 -16.63
C GLY A 147 -27.43 -19.82 -17.16
N ASN A 148 -28.23 -20.68 -16.53
CA ASN A 148 -28.59 -21.96 -17.12
C ASN A 148 -29.50 -21.78 -18.35
N GLU A 149 -29.68 -22.84 -19.13
CA GLU A 149 -30.37 -22.78 -20.44
C GLU A 149 -31.81 -22.27 -20.35
N ASP A 150 -32.51 -22.52 -19.24
CA ASP A 150 -33.88 -22.07 -19.00
C ASP A 150 -33.97 -20.70 -18.29
N GLY A 151 -32.82 -20.10 -17.96
CA GLY A 151 -32.71 -18.82 -17.26
C GLY A 151 -33.25 -18.82 -15.82
N SER A 152 -33.58 -19.99 -15.27
CA SER A 152 -34.14 -20.13 -13.92
C SER A 152 -33.11 -19.90 -12.81
N TRP A 153 -31.82 -19.92 -13.16
CA TRP A 153 -30.73 -19.76 -12.22
C TRP A 153 -29.50 -19.12 -12.87
N TRP A 154 -28.88 -18.22 -12.13
CA TRP A 154 -27.67 -17.52 -12.50
C TRP A 154 -26.55 -17.77 -11.49
N GLY A 155 -25.35 -17.91 -12.00
CA GLY A 155 -24.12 -17.98 -11.24
C GLY A 155 -23.12 -16.95 -11.75
N GLY A 156 -22.36 -16.33 -10.85
CA GLY A 156 -21.41 -15.32 -11.27
C GLY A 156 -20.58 -14.69 -10.17
N PHE A 157 -19.78 -13.72 -10.58
CA PHE A 157 -18.72 -13.14 -9.77
C PHE A 157 -18.68 -11.62 -9.98
N VAL A 158 -18.71 -10.88 -8.87
CA VAL A 158 -18.55 -9.43 -8.83
C VAL A 158 -17.22 -9.12 -8.16
N HIS A 159 -16.22 -8.73 -8.94
CA HIS A 159 -14.88 -8.42 -8.47
C HIS A 159 -14.69 -6.92 -8.33
N PHE A 160 -14.53 -6.42 -7.10
CA PHE A 160 -14.23 -5.02 -6.82
C PHE A 160 -12.74 -4.75 -6.93
N GLN A 161 -12.36 -3.77 -7.75
CA GLN A 161 -10.96 -3.44 -8.00
C GLN A 161 -10.67 -2.00 -7.53
N SER A 162 -9.70 -1.88 -6.63
CA SER A 162 -9.16 -0.59 -6.20
C SER A 162 -8.33 0.08 -7.29
N GLU A 163 -8.14 1.39 -7.19
CA GLU A 163 -7.26 2.13 -8.11
C GLU A 163 -5.86 1.50 -8.17
N GLY A 164 -5.25 1.16 -7.03
CA GLY A 164 -3.91 0.57 -7.00
C GLY A 164 -3.82 -0.86 -7.54
N GLU A 165 -4.89 -1.65 -7.44
CA GLU A 165 -4.98 -2.97 -8.07
C GLU A 165 -5.15 -2.87 -9.59
N ALA A 166 -5.81 -1.82 -10.09
CA ALA A 166 -6.03 -1.59 -11.52
C ALA A 166 -4.76 -1.19 -12.29
N LEU A 167 -3.74 -0.67 -11.60
CA LEU A 167 -2.46 -0.29 -12.22
C LEU A 167 -1.71 -1.54 -12.69
N SER A 168 -1.09 -1.51 -13.86
CA SER A 168 -0.47 -2.71 -14.44
C SER A 168 1.00 -2.87 -14.05
N THR A 169 1.69 -1.78 -13.69
CA THR A 169 3.12 -1.81 -13.33
C THR A 169 3.38 -1.24 -11.94
N ASN A 170 4.51 -1.61 -11.33
CA ASN A 170 4.96 -0.99 -10.08
C ASN A 170 5.31 0.49 -10.26
N GLU A 171 5.77 0.90 -11.43
CA GLU A 171 6.09 2.31 -11.72
C GLU A 171 4.84 3.20 -11.66
N GLN A 172 3.73 2.74 -12.26
CA GLN A 172 2.44 3.42 -12.16
C GLN A 172 1.96 3.49 -10.70
N ARG A 173 2.09 2.39 -9.96
CA ARG A 173 1.74 2.33 -8.52
C ARG A 173 2.57 3.30 -7.68
N MET A 174 3.88 3.35 -7.89
CA MET A 174 4.76 4.30 -7.17
C MET A 174 4.37 5.74 -7.46
N THR A 175 4.12 6.08 -8.72
CA THR A 175 3.70 7.43 -9.12
C THR A 175 2.40 7.83 -8.42
N LYS A 176 1.38 6.96 -8.48
CA LYS A 176 0.09 7.18 -7.82
C LYS A 176 0.20 7.23 -6.29
N LEU A 177 1.07 6.41 -5.71
CA LEU A 177 1.33 6.42 -4.28
C LEU A 177 1.93 7.75 -3.83
N VAL A 178 2.87 8.31 -4.61
CA VAL A 178 3.46 9.64 -4.33
C VAL A 178 2.44 10.75 -4.51
N GLU A 179 1.56 10.68 -5.51
CA GLU A 179 0.45 11.63 -5.65
C GLU A 179 -0.43 11.64 -4.38
N LYS A 180 -0.85 10.47 -3.91
CA LYS A 180 -1.68 10.34 -2.70
C LYS A 180 -0.92 10.79 -1.44
N LEU A 181 0.35 10.42 -1.31
CA LEU A 181 1.23 10.89 -0.24
C LEU A 181 1.35 12.42 -0.23
N ASN A 182 1.56 13.04 -1.39
CA ASN A 182 1.69 14.49 -1.51
C ASN A 182 0.39 15.22 -1.23
N ALA A 183 -0.76 14.67 -1.62
CA ALA A 183 -2.06 15.20 -1.21
C ALA A 183 -2.22 15.16 0.33
N ALA A 184 -1.84 14.05 0.97
CA ALA A 184 -1.86 13.92 2.42
C ALA A 184 -0.88 14.89 3.11
N ARG A 185 0.30 15.13 2.53
CA ARG A 185 1.29 16.12 3.02
C ARG A 185 0.78 17.55 2.89
N ALA A 186 0.17 17.89 1.75
CA ALA A 186 -0.41 19.21 1.49
C ALA A 186 -1.51 19.54 2.50
N ALA A 187 -2.40 18.58 2.80
CA ALA A 187 -3.44 18.72 3.84
C ALA A 187 -2.87 18.98 5.24
N ARG A 188 -1.59 18.67 5.47
CA ARG A 188 -0.85 18.87 6.73
C ARG A 188 0.16 20.02 6.68
N GLY A 189 0.16 20.80 5.60
CA GLY A 189 1.07 21.95 5.44
C GLY A 189 2.54 21.58 5.21
N ALA A 190 2.82 20.36 4.73
CA ALA A 190 4.15 19.92 4.33
C ALA A 190 4.33 20.01 2.80
N GLY A 191 5.56 20.29 2.35
CA GLY A 191 5.88 20.40 0.92
C GLY A 191 5.84 19.05 0.19
N ALA A 192 5.59 19.06 -1.12
CA ALA A 192 5.56 17.83 -1.92
C ALA A 192 6.93 17.15 -1.99
N LEU A 193 6.92 15.81 -2.06
CA LEU A 193 8.10 14.97 -2.25
C LEU A 193 8.22 14.56 -3.72
N GLN A 194 9.45 14.54 -4.22
CA GLN A 194 9.79 13.99 -5.52
C GLN A 194 10.26 12.54 -5.37
N LEU A 195 10.01 11.69 -6.37
CA LEU A 195 10.58 10.33 -6.36
C LEU A 195 12.12 10.41 -6.42
N ALA A 196 12.79 9.52 -5.68
CA ALA A 196 14.24 9.33 -5.72
C ALA A 196 14.60 7.92 -6.23
N PRO A 197 14.53 7.67 -7.57
CA PRO A 197 14.67 6.33 -8.14
C PRO A 197 15.97 5.62 -7.79
N ALA A 198 17.07 6.37 -7.63
CA ALA A 198 18.38 5.82 -7.25
C ALA A 198 18.37 5.08 -5.90
N PHE A 199 17.41 5.38 -5.03
CA PHE A 199 17.25 4.76 -3.71
C PHE A 199 16.16 3.67 -3.68
N ASN A 200 15.37 3.53 -4.75
CA ASN A 200 14.32 2.51 -4.84
C ASN A 200 14.85 1.07 -4.71
N PRO A 201 16.04 0.68 -5.23
CA PRO A 201 16.55 -0.68 -5.04
C PRO A 201 16.72 -1.08 -3.57
N GLU A 202 17.18 -0.17 -2.70
CA GLU A 202 17.30 -0.42 -1.25
C GLU A 202 15.91 -0.58 -0.62
N GLU A 203 14.95 0.30 -0.96
CA GLU A 203 13.58 0.20 -0.45
C GLU A 203 12.83 -1.02 -0.97
N GLN A 204 13.15 -1.48 -2.19
CA GLN A 204 12.61 -2.71 -2.76
C GLN A 204 13.12 -3.94 -2.00
N GLN A 205 14.41 -3.98 -1.66
CA GLN A 205 14.97 -5.02 -0.78
C GLN A 205 14.28 -5.02 0.58
N TRP A 206 13.95 -3.83 1.10
CA TRP A 206 13.24 -3.71 2.37
C TRP A 206 11.80 -4.23 2.30
N ALA A 207 11.06 -3.86 1.24
CA ALA A 207 9.73 -4.40 0.98
C ALA A 207 9.76 -5.93 0.79
N GLN A 208 10.80 -6.46 0.14
CA GLN A 208 11.01 -7.91 0.00
C GLN A 208 11.27 -8.57 1.35
N HIS A 209 12.12 -7.98 2.18
CA HIS A 209 12.38 -8.47 3.53
C HIS A 209 11.10 -8.51 4.39
N MET A 210 10.25 -7.48 4.30
CA MET A 210 8.97 -7.47 5.00
C MET A 210 8.04 -8.59 4.56
N LYS A 211 7.99 -8.88 3.25
CA LYS A 211 7.26 -10.03 2.70
C LYS A 211 7.81 -11.34 3.26
N ASP A 212 9.12 -11.55 3.18
CA ASP A 212 9.77 -12.82 3.58
C ASP A 212 9.56 -13.14 5.05
N GLN A 213 9.47 -12.11 5.89
CA GLN A 213 9.23 -12.22 7.31
C GLN A 213 7.74 -12.16 7.68
N ASN A 214 6.87 -11.96 6.68
CA ASN A 214 5.43 -11.75 6.82
C ASN A 214 5.08 -10.70 7.90
N LYS A 215 5.91 -9.65 8.02
CA LYS A 215 5.82 -8.60 9.04
C LYS A 215 6.20 -7.25 8.45
N ALA A 216 5.36 -6.25 8.67
CA ALA A 216 5.77 -4.86 8.49
C ALA A 216 6.63 -4.47 9.70
N TYR A 217 7.96 -4.54 9.56
CA TYR A 217 8.87 -4.21 10.66
C TYR A 217 8.77 -2.73 11.04
N TYR A 218 8.79 -2.48 12.35
CA TYR A 218 9.13 -1.19 12.92
C TYR A 218 10.64 -1.17 13.20
N GLN A 219 11.45 -0.72 12.24
CA GLN A 219 12.83 -0.35 12.52
C GLN A 219 13.09 1.09 12.10
N GLY A 220 12.89 1.99 13.06
CA GLY A 220 13.48 3.32 13.09
C GLY A 220 12.69 4.40 12.38
N TYR A 221 12.87 5.63 12.87
CA TYR A 221 12.34 6.92 12.40
C TYR A 221 12.62 7.27 10.91
N PHE A 222 13.07 6.31 10.10
CA PHE A 222 13.61 6.55 8.76
C PHE A 222 12.68 6.12 7.63
N ARG A 223 11.63 5.32 7.89
CA ARG A 223 10.77 4.74 6.87
C ARG A 223 9.33 4.64 7.34
N ALA A 224 8.39 4.90 6.44
CA ALA A 224 6.98 4.57 6.62
C ALA A 224 6.69 3.28 5.87
N VAL A 225 6.16 2.28 6.57
CA VAL A 225 5.88 0.96 6.00
C VAL A 225 4.42 0.61 6.14
N GLY A 226 3.91 -0.25 5.26
CA GLY A 226 2.52 -0.68 5.31
C GLY A 226 2.28 -2.01 4.62
N ARG A 227 1.21 -2.67 5.05
CA ARG A 227 0.65 -3.87 4.42
C ARG A 227 -0.82 -3.61 4.14
N ASN A 228 -1.24 -3.77 2.90
CA ASN A 228 -2.65 -3.59 2.53
C ASN A 228 -2.96 -4.34 1.22
N ARG A 229 -4.23 -4.63 0.96
CA ARG A 229 -4.69 -5.18 -0.33
C ARG A 229 -4.54 -4.17 -1.47
N ASP A 230 -4.84 -2.90 -1.19
CA ASP A 230 -4.54 -1.81 -2.12
C ASP A 230 -3.19 -1.17 -1.74
N PRO A 231 -2.17 -1.19 -2.61
CA PRO A 231 -0.89 -0.55 -2.32
C PRO A 231 -1.03 0.95 -2.06
N LEU A 232 -2.08 1.63 -2.56
CA LEU A 232 -2.29 3.06 -2.34
C LEU A 232 -2.94 3.37 -0.98
N ALA A 233 -3.68 2.43 -0.40
CA ALA A 233 -4.33 2.58 0.90
C ALA A 233 -3.34 2.62 2.07
N VAL A 234 -2.09 2.20 1.87
CA VAL A 234 -1.06 2.24 2.93
C VAL A 234 -0.75 3.67 3.41
N VAL A 235 -0.93 4.70 2.57
CA VAL A 235 -0.69 6.10 2.94
C VAL A 235 -1.52 6.53 4.15
N ASP A 236 -2.78 6.06 4.22
CA ASP A 236 -3.71 6.41 5.28
C ASP A 236 -3.24 5.81 6.62
N SER A 237 -2.59 4.64 6.57
CA SER A 237 -2.01 3.98 7.76
C SER A 237 -0.78 4.69 8.33
N TRP A 238 -0.10 5.53 7.52
CA TRP A 238 1.06 6.29 7.96
C TRP A 238 0.71 7.49 8.85
N ASP A 239 -0.58 7.83 9.00
CA ASP A 239 -1.02 8.82 9.98
C ASP A 239 -1.10 8.24 11.41
N THR A 240 -0.09 7.48 11.79
CA THR A 240 0.08 6.88 13.10
C THR A 240 1.42 7.30 13.72
N PRO A 241 1.53 7.33 15.06
CA PRO A 241 2.78 7.65 15.73
C PRO A 241 3.98 6.85 15.16
N GLY A 242 5.00 7.60 14.76
CA GLY A 242 6.29 7.15 14.21
C GLY A 242 6.35 6.79 12.72
N PHE A 243 5.22 6.78 12.00
CA PHE A 243 5.22 6.92 10.54
C PHE A 243 4.82 8.32 10.08
N ARG A 244 4.09 9.06 10.92
CA ARG A 244 3.56 10.41 10.63
C ARG A 244 4.61 11.40 10.13
N GLU A 245 5.88 11.20 10.47
CA GLU A 245 6.98 12.06 10.03
C GLU A 245 7.10 12.15 8.50
N ILE A 246 6.75 11.09 7.74
CA ILE A 246 6.69 11.15 6.27
C ILE A 246 5.59 12.09 5.76
N LEU A 247 4.56 12.35 6.57
CA LEU A 247 3.41 13.19 6.24
C LEU A 247 3.61 14.65 6.67
N THR A 248 4.37 14.90 7.74
CA THR A 248 4.50 16.23 8.37
C THR A 248 5.89 16.84 8.25
N GLY A 249 6.93 16.04 8.04
CA GLY A 249 8.32 16.49 8.02
C GLY A 249 8.59 17.43 6.84
N LYS A 250 8.90 18.70 7.16
CA LYS A 250 9.15 19.77 6.16
C LYS A 250 10.57 19.73 5.57
N LYS A 251 11.49 19.01 6.21
CA LYS A 251 12.88 18.87 5.76
C LYS A 251 13.04 17.93 4.56
N TYR A 252 12.05 17.07 4.34
CA TYR A 252 12.09 16.10 3.24
C TYR A 252 11.65 16.73 1.94
N THR A 253 12.40 16.43 0.89
CA THR A 253 12.14 16.90 -0.47
C THR A 253 11.94 15.75 -1.44
N HIS A 254 12.34 14.54 -1.04
CA HIS A 254 12.29 13.35 -1.86
C HIS A 254 11.74 12.14 -1.08
N VAL A 255 11.36 11.10 -1.81
CA VAL A 255 10.93 9.81 -1.27
C VAL A 255 11.40 8.67 -2.17
N ALA A 256 11.93 7.62 -1.56
CA ALA A 256 12.20 6.35 -2.23
C ALA A 256 11.11 5.35 -1.86
N ILE A 257 10.69 4.51 -2.80
CA ILE A 257 9.58 3.57 -2.60
C ILE A 257 9.98 2.15 -3.04
N GLY A 258 9.59 1.18 -2.22
CA GLY A 258 9.60 -0.25 -2.54
C GLY A 258 8.19 -0.83 -2.48
N LEU A 259 7.85 -1.68 -3.44
CA LEU A 259 6.53 -2.33 -3.55
C LEU A 259 6.70 -3.83 -3.86
N VAL A 260 6.18 -4.69 -3.01
CA VAL A 260 6.21 -6.14 -3.21
C VAL A 260 4.83 -6.74 -2.98
N GLN A 261 4.34 -7.49 -3.96
CA GLN A 261 3.10 -8.25 -3.83
C GLN A 261 3.35 -9.65 -3.24
N SER A 262 2.45 -10.09 -2.37
CA SER A 262 2.36 -11.45 -1.84
C SER A 262 0.90 -11.87 -1.77
N GLY A 263 0.49 -12.76 -2.68
CA GLY A 263 -0.93 -13.08 -2.85
C GLY A 263 -1.73 -11.82 -3.17
N ASN A 264 -2.74 -11.53 -2.34
CA ASN A 264 -3.65 -10.39 -2.53
C ASN A 264 -3.24 -9.15 -1.73
N GLU A 265 -2.04 -9.15 -1.14
CA GLU A 265 -1.55 -8.04 -0.33
C GLU A 265 -0.25 -7.49 -0.87
N TRP A 266 -0.03 -6.21 -0.56
CA TRP A 266 1.12 -5.43 -0.92
C TRP A 266 1.87 -5.02 0.34
N PHE A 267 3.18 -5.25 0.32
CA PHE A 267 4.14 -4.72 1.27
C PHE A 267 4.76 -3.48 0.65
N VAL A 268 4.62 -2.34 1.34
CA VAL A 268 5.05 -1.03 0.86
C VAL A 268 6.03 -0.42 1.84
N SER A 269 7.19 0.02 1.35
CA SER A 269 8.15 0.83 2.10
C SER A 269 8.30 2.18 1.43
N ALA A 270 8.28 3.26 2.22
CA ALA A 270 8.56 4.60 1.75
C ALA A 270 9.58 5.26 2.67
N ARG A 271 10.73 5.65 2.12
CA ARG A 271 11.79 6.35 2.83
C ARG A 271 11.79 7.82 2.45
N PRO A 272 11.40 8.75 3.35
CA PRO A 272 11.59 10.16 3.10
C PRO A 272 13.08 10.53 3.11
N LEU A 273 13.47 11.39 2.19
CA LEU A 273 14.85 11.81 1.96
C LEU A 273 14.94 13.34 1.92
N THR A 274 15.99 13.88 2.54
CA THR A 274 16.33 15.30 2.45
C THR A 274 17.13 15.59 1.17
N SER A 275 17.27 16.87 0.84
CA SER A 275 18.12 17.28 -0.28
C SER A 275 19.60 16.92 -0.07
N GLY A 276 20.09 16.96 1.18
CA GLY A 276 21.46 16.56 1.49
C GLY A 276 21.71 15.06 1.30
N GLN A 277 20.69 14.23 1.50
CA GLN A 277 20.77 12.79 1.27
C GLN A 277 20.84 12.41 -0.21
N ILE A 278 20.22 13.17 -1.11
CA ILE A 278 20.23 12.85 -2.55
C ILE A 278 21.35 13.57 -3.32
N ALA A 279 22.00 14.56 -2.71
CA ALA A 279 23.07 15.34 -3.34
C ALA A 279 24.32 14.49 -3.64
N SER A 280 25.14 14.92 -4.58
CA SER A 280 26.48 14.32 -4.76
C SER A 280 27.39 14.66 -3.57
N ASP A 281 28.45 13.89 -3.37
CA ASP A 281 29.42 14.18 -2.30
C ASP A 281 30.02 15.59 -2.43
N GLN A 282 30.30 16.05 -3.65
CA GLN A 282 30.77 17.41 -3.87
C GLN A 282 29.74 18.45 -3.44
N GLN A 283 28.47 18.29 -3.82
CA GLN A 283 27.39 19.21 -3.42
C GLN A 283 27.18 19.25 -1.90
N ARG A 284 27.32 18.10 -1.23
CA ARG A 284 27.27 17.99 0.24
C ARG A 284 28.43 18.75 0.86
N ILE A 285 29.65 18.51 0.39
CA ILE A 285 30.87 19.20 0.86
C ILE A 285 30.73 20.72 0.68
N ASP A 286 30.33 21.18 -0.51
CA ASP A 286 30.15 22.61 -0.81
C ASP A 286 29.10 23.24 0.13
N THR A 287 28.02 22.51 0.41
CA THR A 287 26.99 22.95 1.34
C THR A 287 27.51 23.08 2.77
N ILE A 288 28.28 22.08 3.24
CA ILE A 288 28.89 22.10 4.58
C ILE A 288 29.88 23.26 4.70
N VAL A 289 30.78 23.47 3.72
CA VAL A 289 31.73 24.59 3.73
C VAL A 289 31.01 25.93 3.75
N ARG A 290 29.96 26.09 2.93
CA ARG A 290 29.14 27.30 2.90
C ARG A 290 28.47 27.57 4.25
N GLN A 291 27.91 26.55 4.89
CA GLN A 291 27.31 26.66 6.22
C GLN A 291 28.36 27.07 7.28
N ILE A 292 29.52 26.41 7.31
CA ILE A 292 30.64 26.78 8.20
C ILE A 292 31.00 28.26 8.02
N ASN A 293 31.19 28.70 6.76
CA ASN A 293 31.60 30.06 6.47
C ASN A 293 30.51 31.09 6.80
N ALA A 294 29.23 30.74 6.66
CA ALA A 294 28.12 31.59 7.10
C ALA A 294 28.15 31.80 8.63
N GLU A 295 28.43 30.75 9.40
CA GLU A 295 28.53 30.84 10.87
C GLU A 295 29.79 31.61 11.31
N ARG A 296 30.91 31.43 10.62
CA ARG A 296 32.14 32.22 10.81
C ARG A 296 31.93 33.71 10.51
N ALA A 297 31.18 34.02 9.46
CA ALA A 297 30.86 35.41 9.08
C ALA A 297 30.06 36.14 10.17
N LYS A 298 29.15 35.45 10.88
CA LYS A 298 28.43 36.03 12.04
C LYS A 298 29.37 36.45 13.18
N LYS A 299 30.60 35.92 13.21
CA LYS A 299 31.66 36.25 14.18
C LYS A 299 32.77 37.12 13.58
N ASN A 300 32.58 37.66 12.38
CA ASN A 300 33.59 38.43 11.62
C ASN A 300 34.90 37.66 11.38
N LEU A 301 34.83 36.33 11.27
CA LEU A 301 35.99 35.50 10.97
C LEU A 301 36.16 35.33 9.45
N ALA A 302 37.41 35.22 9.00
CA ALA A 302 37.71 34.96 7.60
C ALA A 302 37.12 33.62 7.13
N ALA A 303 36.62 33.58 5.89
CA ALA A 303 36.11 32.36 5.29
C ALA A 303 37.23 31.31 5.11
N LEU A 304 36.90 30.05 5.34
CA LEU A 304 37.77 28.92 5.07
C LEU A 304 37.67 28.51 3.61
N THR A 305 38.82 28.19 3.01
CA THR A 305 38.89 27.64 1.65
C THR A 305 39.03 26.11 1.71
N LEU A 306 38.26 25.40 0.88
CA LEU A 306 38.37 23.94 0.77
C LEU A 306 39.74 23.55 0.22
N ASP A 307 40.45 22.66 0.91
CA ASP A 307 41.78 22.16 0.53
C ASP A 307 41.72 20.65 0.24
N ALA A 308 42.11 20.28 -0.99
CA ALA A 308 42.02 18.91 -1.46
C ALA A 308 42.97 17.94 -0.72
N LYS A 309 44.16 18.41 -0.30
CA LYS A 309 45.13 17.55 0.42
C LYS A 309 44.63 17.27 1.84
N LEU A 310 44.08 18.29 2.50
CA LEU A 310 43.43 18.13 3.80
C LEU A 310 42.21 17.20 3.70
N SER A 311 41.39 17.35 2.66
CA SER A 311 40.24 16.48 2.40
C SER A 311 40.67 15.01 2.23
N ALA A 312 41.69 14.75 1.40
CA ALA A 312 42.25 13.42 1.22
C ALA A 312 42.77 12.81 2.54
N SER A 313 43.38 13.62 3.42
CA SER A 313 43.85 13.15 4.71
C SER A 313 42.74 12.68 5.65
N MET A 314 41.50 13.17 5.45
CA MET A 314 40.34 12.83 6.28
C MET A 314 39.56 11.60 5.78
N GLN A 315 39.85 11.09 4.58
CA GLN A 315 39.09 10.00 3.98
C GLN A 315 39.06 8.74 4.86
N SER A 316 40.21 8.32 5.40
CA SER A 316 40.27 7.15 6.29
C SER A 316 39.47 7.36 7.59
N ASN A 317 39.39 8.61 8.09
CA ASN A 317 38.62 8.91 9.29
C ASN A 317 37.12 8.85 9.00
N ALA A 318 36.68 9.40 7.86
CA ALA A 318 35.28 9.30 7.43
C ALA A 318 34.84 7.83 7.29
N GLU A 319 35.67 6.97 6.68
CA GLU A 319 35.39 5.54 6.51
C GLU A 319 35.33 4.76 7.84
N LYS A 320 36.24 5.05 8.77
CA LYS A 320 36.18 4.45 10.12
C LYS A 320 34.92 4.89 10.84
N PHE A 321 34.60 6.17 10.78
CA PHE A 321 33.46 6.72 11.49
C PHE A 321 32.12 6.25 10.93
N SER A 322 31.99 6.09 9.60
CA SER A 322 30.80 5.52 8.96
C SER A 322 30.55 4.06 9.40
N ARG A 323 31.59 3.35 9.81
CA ARG A 323 31.51 2.00 10.41
C ARG A 323 31.35 2.02 11.93
N SER A 324 31.05 3.18 12.51
CA SER A 324 30.96 3.39 13.97
C SER A 324 32.25 3.00 14.73
N GLN A 325 33.40 3.05 14.06
CA GLN A 325 34.69 2.76 14.68
C GLN A 325 35.24 4.00 15.39
N ARG A 326 35.93 3.79 16.52
CA ARG A 326 36.57 4.88 17.26
C ARG A 326 37.72 5.48 16.45
N VAL A 327 37.75 6.81 16.40
CA VAL A 327 38.86 7.61 15.84
C VAL A 327 39.40 8.48 16.96
N SER A 328 40.72 8.45 17.19
CA SER A 328 41.39 9.26 18.21
C SER A 328 42.26 10.32 17.54
N PHE A 329 42.31 11.52 18.12
CA PHE A 329 43.12 12.62 17.63
C PHE A 329 44.04 13.18 18.70
N PRO A 330 45.29 13.54 18.34
CA PRO A 330 46.17 14.26 19.24
C PRO A 330 45.63 15.68 19.49
N LEU A 331 45.88 16.20 20.68
CA LEU A 331 45.63 17.60 21.02
C LEU A 331 46.75 18.51 20.43
N PRO A 332 46.45 19.76 20.05
CA PRO A 332 45.13 20.38 20.05
C PRO A 332 44.23 19.83 18.94
N ARG A 333 42.96 19.61 19.27
CA ARG A 333 41.96 19.10 18.33
C ARG A 333 41.82 20.10 17.17
N ARG A 334 41.92 19.60 15.94
CA ARG A 334 41.63 20.35 14.70
C ARG A 334 40.57 19.66 13.85
N VAL A 335 40.02 18.56 14.36
CA VAL A 335 39.15 17.66 13.61
C VAL A 335 37.78 17.60 14.25
N VAL A 336 36.76 17.73 13.41
CA VAL A 336 35.35 17.54 13.72
C VAL A 336 34.84 16.28 13.01
N LEU A 337 34.00 15.52 13.70
CA LEU A 337 33.44 14.26 13.19
C LEU A 337 31.94 14.25 13.45
N ASP A 338 31.17 13.69 12.54
CA ASP A 338 29.74 13.43 12.73
C ASP A 338 29.32 12.14 12.02
N LEU A 339 28.35 11.43 12.60
CA LEU A 339 27.76 10.22 12.05
C LEU A 339 26.27 10.49 11.90
N THR A 340 25.85 10.79 10.67
CA THR A 340 24.52 11.33 10.41
C THR A 340 23.89 10.68 9.19
N ALA A 341 22.56 10.69 9.12
CA ALA A 341 21.83 10.28 7.92
C ALA A 341 21.90 11.35 6.82
N ASP A 342 22.09 12.63 7.18
CA ASP A 342 22.25 13.76 6.25
C ASP A 342 23.53 14.55 6.61
N PRO A 343 24.60 14.45 5.80
CA PRO A 343 25.85 15.17 6.03
C PRO A 343 25.71 16.69 6.15
N THR A 344 24.67 17.27 5.54
CA THR A 344 24.46 18.72 5.57
C THR A 344 23.87 19.22 6.88
N GLU A 345 23.48 18.31 7.80
CA GLU A 345 23.09 18.65 9.17
C GLU A 345 24.30 18.74 10.13
N SER A 346 25.48 18.24 9.73
CA SER A 346 26.65 18.10 10.62
C SER A 346 27.18 19.40 11.19
N VAL A 347 27.04 20.53 10.49
CA VAL A 347 27.47 21.83 11.02
C VAL A 347 26.69 22.21 12.28
N SER A 348 25.39 21.92 12.33
CA SER A 348 24.59 22.16 13.53
C SER A 348 25.05 21.28 14.70
N THR A 349 25.36 20.01 14.43
CA THR A 349 25.90 19.09 15.44
C THR A 349 27.22 19.58 16.00
N TRP A 350 28.17 19.97 15.13
CA TRP A 350 29.47 20.45 15.55
C TRP A 350 29.42 21.77 16.33
N LEU A 351 28.51 22.67 15.99
CA LEU A 351 28.36 23.93 16.72
C LEU A 351 27.66 23.77 18.08
N GLY A 352 26.92 22.68 18.27
CA GLY A 352 26.34 22.31 19.57
C GLY A 352 27.35 21.70 20.55
N ASP A 353 28.47 21.16 20.04
CA ASP A 353 29.58 20.62 20.83
C ASP A 353 30.68 21.66 21.04
N LYS A 354 31.09 21.90 22.29
CA LYS A 354 32.05 22.95 22.62
C LYS A 354 33.39 22.77 21.90
N ASP A 355 33.94 21.56 21.92
CA ASP A 355 35.26 21.30 21.34
C ASP A 355 35.23 21.49 19.81
N SER A 356 34.19 20.98 19.17
CA SER A 356 34.01 21.11 17.72
C SER A 356 33.71 22.55 17.30
N HIS A 357 32.93 23.28 18.10
CA HIS A 357 32.68 24.71 17.93
C HIS A 357 33.99 25.52 17.97
N ASP A 358 34.84 25.28 18.97
CA ASP A 358 36.11 26.01 19.13
C ASP A 358 37.08 25.73 17.95
N VAL A 359 37.05 24.51 17.39
CA VAL A 359 37.78 24.16 16.16
C VAL A 359 37.27 24.97 14.95
N ILE A 360 35.95 24.98 14.71
CA ILE A 360 35.33 25.68 13.58
C ILE A 360 35.54 27.19 13.67
N MET A 361 35.50 27.75 14.88
CA MET A 361 35.61 29.18 15.15
C MET A 361 37.05 29.67 15.36
N ASN A 362 38.06 28.83 15.10
CA ASN A 362 39.46 29.23 15.22
C ASN A 362 39.78 30.41 14.26
N PRO A 363 40.20 31.58 14.78
CA PRO A 363 40.47 32.76 13.97
C PRO A 363 41.74 32.64 13.12
N LYS A 364 42.65 31.74 13.47
CA LYS A 364 43.90 31.51 12.71
C LYS A 364 43.72 30.57 11.52
N ALA A 365 42.59 29.85 11.47
CA ALA A 365 42.32 28.91 10.41
C ALA A 365 41.97 29.61 9.11
N THR A 366 42.51 29.09 8.01
CA THR A 366 42.31 29.60 6.65
C THR A 366 41.80 28.52 5.69
N LYS A 367 41.96 27.24 6.07
CA LYS A 367 41.62 26.10 5.22
C LYS A 367 40.74 25.10 5.96
N VAL A 368 39.92 24.41 5.17
CA VAL A 368 39.13 23.27 5.62
C VAL A 368 39.36 22.09 4.68
N GLY A 369 39.55 20.89 5.23
CA GLY A 369 39.43 19.65 4.49
C GLY A 369 38.19 18.90 4.93
N LEU A 370 37.42 18.34 4.00
CA LEU A 370 36.21 17.58 4.30
C LEU A 370 36.22 16.25 3.53
N ALA A 371 35.84 15.18 4.20
CA ALA A 371 35.65 13.87 3.61
C ALA A 371 34.33 13.26 4.07
N LEU A 372 33.71 12.49 3.17
CA LEU A 372 32.47 11.77 3.40
C LEU A 372 32.70 10.29 3.10
N ALA A 373 32.10 9.42 3.90
CA ALA A 373 32.01 8.00 3.59
C ALA A 373 30.64 7.47 4.00
N GLN A 374 29.97 6.78 3.10
CA GLN A 374 28.65 6.21 3.36
C GLN A 374 28.77 4.73 3.76
N ASN A 375 27.98 4.31 4.75
CA ASN A 375 27.84 2.93 5.15
C ASN A 375 26.44 2.68 5.73
N ASN A 376 25.69 1.74 5.17
CA ASN A 376 24.33 1.37 5.60
C ASN A 376 23.38 2.57 5.82
N GLY A 377 23.40 3.53 4.91
CA GLY A 377 22.51 4.71 4.96
C GLY A 377 22.93 5.81 5.95
N LEU A 378 24.05 5.64 6.66
CA LEU A 378 24.70 6.69 7.46
C LEU A 378 25.97 7.19 6.77
N PHE A 379 26.32 8.43 7.03
CA PHE A 379 27.53 9.08 6.57
C PHE A 379 28.45 9.37 7.74
N GLY A 380 29.69 8.89 7.64
CA GLY A 380 30.79 9.43 8.42
C GLY A 380 31.26 10.72 7.76
N VAL A 381 31.13 11.83 8.46
CA VAL A 381 31.57 13.17 8.03
C VAL A 381 32.81 13.52 8.83
N ALA A 382 33.91 13.81 8.14
CA ALA A 382 35.17 14.20 8.79
C ALA A 382 35.69 15.52 8.24
N GLY A 383 35.87 16.51 9.12
CA GLY A 383 36.39 17.83 8.79
C GLY A 383 37.67 18.15 9.54
N ILE A 384 38.68 18.68 8.85
CA ILE A 384 39.89 19.24 9.48
C ILE A 384 39.97 20.74 9.21
N ILE A 385 40.17 21.53 10.26
CA ILE A 385 40.28 22.99 10.21
C ILE A 385 41.73 23.39 10.47
N ASN A 386 42.36 24.09 9.53
CA ASN A 386 43.79 24.42 9.57
C ASN A 386 44.07 25.91 9.43
#